data_AF-A0A4R0Y2G8-F1
#
_entry.id   AF-A0A4R0Y2G8-F1
#
_cell.length_a   1.000
_cell.length_b   1.000
_cell.length_c   1.000
_cell.angle_alpha   90.00
_cell.angle_beta   90.00
_cell.angle_gamma   90.00
#
_symmetry.space_group_name_H-M   'P 1'
#
loop_
_entity.id
_entity.type
_entity.pdbx_description
1 polymer ?
#
loop_
_entity_poly.entity_id
_entity_poly.type
_entity_poly.pdbx_seq_one_letter_code
_entity_poly.pdbx_strand_id
1 'polypeptide(L)'
;MSQTRPRMTNLFEQLGLDSSEEAIALFIATHQLSAHTKITEASYWTEAQRQFLAEKIKSDGSWAIIVDQLNESLHEDSVIQ
;
A
#
# COMPACT_ATOMS: atom_id res chain seq x y z
N MET A 1 0.91 -16.39 -21.08
CA MET A 1 1.50 -16.05 -19.77
C MET A 1 0.39 -15.42 -18.93
N SER A 2 0.02 -16.03 -17.82
CA SER A 2 -1.01 -15.52 -16.92
C SER A 2 -0.50 -14.24 -16.24
N GLN A 3 -0.81 -13.08 -16.83
CA GLN A 3 -0.62 -11.79 -16.17
C GLN A 3 -1.52 -11.76 -14.93
N THR A 4 -0.94 -11.97 -13.75
CA THR A 4 -1.60 -11.72 -12.48
C THR A 4 -1.99 -10.24 -12.47
N ARG A 5 -3.29 -9.96 -12.54
CA ARG A 5 -3.80 -8.59 -12.42
C ARG A 5 -3.48 -8.11 -11.01
N PRO A 6 -2.65 -7.06 -10.84
CA PRO A 6 -2.32 -6.58 -9.51
C PRO A 6 -3.59 -6.07 -8.84
N ARG A 7 -3.76 -6.48 -7.59
CA ARG A 7 -4.88 -6.13 -6.70
C ARG A 7 -4.33 -5.84 -5.31
N MET A 8 -5.10 -5.14 -4.49
CA MET A 8 -4.70 -4.84 -3.09
C MET A 8 -4.31 -6.12 -2.34
N THR A 9 -5.07 -7.20 -2.51
CA THR A 9 -4.75 -8.51 -1.93
C THR A 9 -3.37 -9.02 -2.35
N ASN A 10 -3.03 -8.92 -3.63
CA ASN A 10 -1.72 -9.35 -4.14
C ASN A 10 -0.60 -8.46 -3.59
N LEU A 11 -0.84 -7.16 -3.43
CA LEU A 11 0.13 -6.25 -2.80
C LEU A 11 0.43 -6.69 -1.37
N PHE A 12 -0.60 -6.98 -0.58
CA PHE A 12 -0.44 -7.46 0.80
C PHE A 12 0.28 -8.81 0.84
N GLU A 13 -0.05 -9.75 -0.04
CA GLU A 13 0.68 -11.03 -0.16
C GLU A 13 2.17 -10.82 -0.44
N GLN A 14 2.53 -9.89 -1.34
CA GLN A 14 3.93 -9.58 -1.64
C GLN A 14 4.65 -8.88 -0.49
N LEU A 15 3.92 -8.11 0.32
CA LEU A 15 4.44 -7.47 1.53
C LEU A 15 4.55 -8.45 2.71
N GLY A 16 4.03 -9.67 2.58
CA GLY A 16 3.94 -10.65 3.67
C GLY A 16 2.89 -10.29 4.72
N LEU A 17 1.88 -9.50 4.34
CA LEU A 17 0.73 -9.16 5.17
C LEU A 17 -0.47 -10.03 4.82
N ASP A 18 -1.45 -10.05 5.72
CA ASP A 18 -2.71 -10.74 5.50
C ASP A 18 -3.51 -10.05 4.37
N SER A 19 -3.83 -10.81 3.33
CA SER A 19 -4.46 -10.32 2.11
C SER A 19 -5.99 -10.46 2.11
N SER A 20 -6.57 -10.82 3.26
CA SER A 20 -8.02 -10.88 3.45
C SER A 20 -8.60 -9.47 3.46
N GLU A 21 -9.82 -9.31 2.93
CA GLU A 21 -10.50 -8.01 2.84
C GLU A 21 -10.66 -7.34 4.22
N GLU A 22 -10.97 -8.14 5.25
CA GLU A 22 -11.09 -7.67 6.64
C GLU A 22 -9.75 -7.15 7.19
N ALA A 23 -8.65 -7.85 6.91
CA ALA A 23 -7.33 -7.48 7.38
C ALA A 23 -6.81 -6.22 6.67
N ILE A 24 -7.07 -6.08 5.38
CA ILE A 24 -6.74 -4.88 4.60
C ILE A 24 -7.50 -3.67 5.16
N ALA A 25 -8.81 -3.80 5.36
CA ALA A 25 -9.63 -2.72 5.90
C ALA A 25 -9.18 -2.32 7.32
N LEU A 26 -8.91 -3.30 8.18
CA LEU A 26 -8.38 -3.05 9.52
C LEU A 26 -7.01 -2.35 9.47
N PHE A 27 -6.11 -2.83 8.60
CA PHE A 27 -4.78 -2.23 8.44
C PHE A 27 -4.88 -0.77 8.03
N ILE A 28 -5.72 -0.45 7.04
CA ILE A 28 -5.94 0.92 6.60
C ILE A 28 -6.48 1.78 7.76
N ALA A 29 -7.48 1.29 8.50
CA ALA A 29 -8.07 2.02 9.61
C ALA A 29 -7.09 2.26 10.77
N THR A 30 -6.16 1.33 11.04
CA THR A 30 -5.22 1.43 12.17
C THR A 30 -3.87 2.04 11.81
N HIS A 31 -3.50 2.10 10.53
CA HIS A 31 -2.21 2.59 10.03
C HIS A 31 -2.35 3.85 9.16
N GLN A 32 -3.29 4.75 9.49
CA GLN A 32 -3.41 6.03 8.80
C GLN A 32 -2.10 6.82 8.85
N LEU A 33 -1.82 7.52 7.76
CA LEU A 33 -0.67 8.36 7.54
C LEU A 33 -1.09 9.82 7.50
N SER A 34 -0.21 10.69 7.99
CA SER A 34 -0.35 12.13 7.84
C SER A 34 -0.23 12.53 6.37
N ALA A 35 -0.92 13.59 5.94
CA ALA A 35 -0.93 14.08 4.55
C ALA A 35 0.48 14.31 3.96
N HIS A 36 1.44 14.67 4.80
CA HIS A 36 2.82 14.96 4.40
C HIS A 36 3.76 13.75 4.47
N THR A 37 3.29 12.60 4.95
CA THR A 37 4.09 11.39 5.10
C THR A 37 3.87 10.49 3.90
N LYS A 38 4.95 10.05 3.22
CA LYS A 38 4.80 9.11 2.11
C LYS A 38 4.57 7.69 2.63
N ILE A 39 3.84 6.87 1.87
CA ILE A 39 3.70 5.45 2.18
C ILE A 39 5.06 4.75 2.37
N THR A 40 6.10 5.11 1.61
CA THR A 40 7.45 4.54 1.75
C THR A 40 8.21 5.01 2.99
N GLU A 41 7.76 6.08 3.64
CA GLU A 41 8.39 6.65 4.84
C GLU A 41 7.70 6.18 6.13
N ALA A 42 6.59 5.46 6.00
CA ALA A 42 5.82 5.01 7.14
C ALA A 42 6.62 4.07 8.07
N SER A 43 6.52 4.33 9.37
CA SER A 43 7.32 3.64 10.39
C SER A 43 6.98 2.15 10.54
N TYR A 44 5.79 1.74 10.13
CA TYR A 44 5.31 0.36 10.24
C TYR A 44 5.84 -0.56 9.12
N TRP A 45 6.41 0.00 8.05
CA TRP A 45 7.08 -0.82 7.03
C TRP A 45 8.51 -1.16 7.42
N THR A 46 8.90 -2.41 7.15
CA THR A 46 10.30 -2.85 7.14
C THR A 46 11.05 -2.30 5.93
N GLU A 47 12.38 -2.30 5.98
CA GLU A 47 13.23 -1.79 4.89
C GLU A 47 12.92 -2.47 3.54
N ALA A 48 12.73 -3.80 3.55
CA ALA A 48 12.37 -4.57 2.35
C ALA A 48 10.99 -4.17 1.78
N GLN A 49 9.99 -3.96 2.64
CA GLN A 49 8.65 -3.52 2.21
C GLN A 49 8.70 -2.11 1.62
N ARG A 50 9.45 -1.19 2.24
CA ARG A 50 9.64 0.18 1.71
C ARG A 50 10.31 0.16 0.35
N GLN A 51 11.36 -0.64 0.18
CA GLN A 51 12.03 -0.81 -1.11
C GLN A 51 11.08 -1.34 -2.17
N PHE A 52 10.32 -2.39 -1.85
CA PHE A 52 9.34 -2.96 -2.76
C PHE A 52 8.29 -1.92 -3.19
N LEU A 53 7.69 -1.19 -2.24
CA LEU A 53 6.72 -0.13 -2.52
C LEU A 53 7.34 0.96 -3.40
N ALA A 54 8.56 1.42 -3.08
CA ALA A 54 9.26 2.43 -3.87
C ALA A 54 9.54 1.96 -5.31
N GLU A 55 9.90 0.69 -5.50
CA GLU A 55 10.07 0.10 -6.84
C GLU A 55 8.75 0.02 -7.61
N LYS A 56 7.65 -0.35 -6.95
CA LYS A 56 6.33 -0.43 -7.60
C LYS A 56 5.81 0.94 -7.99
N ILE A 57 6.00 1.96 -7.15
CA ILE A 57 5.64 3.35 -7.47
C ILE A 57 6.42 3.84 -8.69
N LYS A 58 7.72 3.51 -8.79
CA LYS A 58 8.56 3.87 -9.94
C LYS A 58 8.27 3.07 -11.20
N SER A 59 7.58 1.95 -11.08
CA SER A 59 7.20 1.12 -12.21
C SER A 59 5.86 1.64 -12.72
N ASP A 60 5.88 2.53 -13.72
CA ASP A 60 4.72 3.17 -14.42
C ASP A 60 3.70 2.18 -15.02
N GLY A 61 3.21 1.24 -14.21
CA GLY A 61 2.37 0.13 -14.61
C GLY A 61 1.27 -0.12 -13.59
N SER A 62 0.57 -1.24 -13.78
CA SER A 62 -0.61 -1.55 -12.98
C SER A 62 -0.31 -1.67 -11.48
N TRP A 63 0.93 -1.96 -11.08
CA TRP A 63 1.35 -1.97 -9.67
C TRP A 63 1.43 -0.58 -9.05
N ALA A 64 1.91 0.44 -9.78
CA ALA A 64 1.91 1.82 -9.28
C ALA A 64 0.49 2.26 -8.91
N ILE A 65 -0.51 1.92 -9.75
CA ILE A 65 -1.92 2.23 -9.51
C ILE A 65 -2.46 1.58 -8.22
N ILE A 66 -2.05 0.34 -7.90
CA ILE A 66 -2.48 -0.33 -6.66
C ILE A 66 -1.80 0.29 -5.43
N VAL A 67 -0.51 0.63 -5.53
CA VAL A 67 0.22 1.27 -4.43
C VAL A 67 -0.30 2.68 -4.18
N ASP A 68 -0.68 3.41 -5.23
CA ASP A 68 -1.32 4.71 -5.14
C ASP A 68 -2.67 4.62 -4.42
N GLN A 69 -3.54 3.68 -4.81
CA GLN A 69 -4.80 3.43 -4.09
C GLN A 69 -4.59 3.09 -2.61
N LEU A 70 -3.55 2.30 -2.28
CA LEU A 70 -3.22 2.02 -0.88
C LEU A 70 -2.78 3.30 -0.16
N ASN A 71 -1.94 4.11 -0.80
CA ASN A 71 -1.49 5.38 -0.25
C ASN A 71 -2.67 6.34 0.00
N GLU A 72 -3.60 6.47 -0.95
CA GLU A 72 -4.83 7.25 -0.77
C GLU A 72 -5.68 6.72 0.39
N SER A 73 -5.87 5.41 0.47
CA SER A 73 -6.65 4.79 1.56
C SER A 73 -6.02 5.05 2.93
N LEU A 74 -4.68 5.00 3.02
CA LEU A 74 -3.95 5.30 4.25
C LEU A 74 -3.95 6.79 4.60
N HIS A 75 -4.29 7.68 3.67
CA HIS A 75 -4.35 9.13 3.90
C HIS A 75 -5.78 9.63 4.08
N GLU A 76 -6.78 8.74 4.08
CA GLU A 76 -8.20 9.09 4.11
C GLU A 76 -8.55 10.02 5.26
N ASP A 77 -8.05 9.75 6.48
CA ASP A 77 -8.27 10.61 7.66
C ASP A 77 -7.62 11.99 7.50
N SER A 78 -6.45 12.04 6.87
CA SER A 78 -5.72 13.30 6.70
C SER A 78 -6.31 14.21 5.63
N VAL A 79 -7.19 13.71 4.76
CA VAL A 79 -7.91 14.52 3.75
C VAL A 79 -9.19 15.15 4.34
N ILE A 80 -9.68 14.63 5.48
CA ILE A 80 -10.94 15.04 6.11
C ILE A 80 -10.72 16.11 7.22
N GLN A 81 -9.47 16.46 7.55
CA GLN A 81 -9.10 17.49 8.54
C GLN A 81 -8.93 18.88 7.92
#